data_AF-A0A8J1Y1M6-F1
#
_entry.id   AF-A0A8J1Y1M6-F1
#
_cell.length_a   1.000
_cell.length_b   1.000
_cell.length_c   1.000
_cell.angle_alpha   90.00
_cell.angle_beta   90.00
_cell.angle_gamma   90.00
#
_symmetry.space_group_name_H-M   'P 1'
#
loop_
_entity.id
_entity.type
_entity.pdbx_description
1 polymer ?
#
loop_
_entity_poly.entity_id
_entity_poly.type
_entity_poly.pdbx_seq_one_letter_code
_entity_poly.pdbx_strand_id
1 'polypeptide(L)'
;MADERKFRDFKRGLSKPGMAAQVREEVSQVIRQSSNQTKVKLTEPLDYETVVLKNKTLINNDPHRELLLFPHDDLSQSTLPRRFRTVRSSVPQSALNDATSLLVKECIKTYTNNWHVIHFKYNAYSGSYRQLPKLKKEEDVLPEHTFEIDAEIEGKDEEAQTNRLTHVHVTKQGWLYKMPDGREET
;
A
#
# COMPACT_ATOMS: atom_id res chain seq x y z
N MET A 1 42.11 25.59 -40.34
CA MET A 1 40.74 26.00 -40.69
C MET A 1 39.88 25.65 -39.49
N ALA A 2 39.61 26.61 -38.60
CA ALA A 2 38.96 26.37 -37.31
C ALA A 2 37.51 26.86 -37.36
N ASP A 3 36.56 25.97 -37.12
CA ASP A 3 35.15 26.29 -36.88
C ASP A 3 34.77 25.85 -35.45
N GLU A 4 34.89 26.80 -34.52
CA GLU A 4 34.29 26.73 -33.18
C GLU A 4 33.58 28.06 -32.89
N ARG A 5 32.62 28.44 -33.74
CA ARG A 5 31.76 29.61 -33.50
C ARG A 5 30.31 29.22 -33.27
N LYS A 6 30.04 28.37 -32.28
CA LYS A 6 28.69 28.18 -31.73
C LYS A 6 28.65 27.86 -30.24
N PHE A 7 29.25 28.68 -29.38
CA PHE A 7 28.86 28.73 -27.95
C PHE A 7 29.36 30.03 -27.34
N ARG A 8 28.55 31.12 -27.38
CA ARG A 8 28.54 32.21 -26.37
C ARG A 8 27.64 33.41 -26.74
N ASP A 9 26.36 33.17 -27.03
CA ASP A 9 25.38 34.27 -27.11
C ASP A 9 24.41 34.35 -25.91
N PHE A 10 24.72 33.68 -24.78
CA PHE A 10 23.90 33.82 -23.57
C PHE A 10 24.35 34.96 -22.63
N LYS A 11 25.59 35.43 -22.69
CA LYS A 11 26.15 36.38 -21.69
C LYS A 11 26.18 37.85 -22.09
N ARG A 12 25.68 38.24 -23.27
CA ARG A 12 25.79 39.63 -23.74
C ARG A 12 24.76 40.59 -23.13
N GLY A 13 23.71 40.08 -22.48
CA GLY A 13 22.71 40.89 -21.78
C GLY A 13 23.00 41.20 -20.31
N LEU A 14 24.05 40.59 -19.72
CA LEU A 14 24.34 40.66 -18.29
C LEU A 14 25.55 41.56 -17.93
N SER A 15 26.19 42.23 -18.90
CA SER A 15 27.48 42.91 -18.68
C SER A 15 27.37 44.32 -18.10
N LYS A 16 26.17 44.87 -17.88
CA LYS A 16 25.99 46.16 -17.20
C LYS A 16 25.74 45.91 -15.71
N PRO A 17 26.63 46.38 -14.81
CA PRO A 17 26.35 46.34 -13.38
C PRO A 17 25.03 47.06 -13.11
N GLY A 18 24.10 46.40 -12.42
CA GLY A 18 22.78 46.96 -12.09
C GLY A 18 21.60 46.36 -12.86
N MET A 19 21.75 45.89 -14.11
CA MET A 19 20.60 45.39 -14.88
C MET A 19 20.03 44.09 -14.28
N ALA A 20 20.91 43.16 -13.89
CA ALA A 20 20.49 41.96 -13.18
C ALA A 20 19.92 42.27 -11.77
N ALA A 21 20.34 43.38 -11.15
CA ALA A 21 19.79 43.81 -9.86
C ALA A 21 18.37 44.37 -10.05
N GLN A 22 18.15 45.15 -11.11
CA GLN A 22 16.85 45.70 -11.47
C GLN A 22 15.84 44.59 -11.81
N VAL A 23 16.24 43.58 -12.58
CA VAL A 23 15.38 42.41 -12.85
C VAL A 23 15.04 41.66 -11.56
N ARG A 24 16.01 41.47 -10.66
CA ARG A 24 15.75 40.85 -9.34
C ARG A 24 14.78 41.69 -8.50
N GLU A 25 14.88 43.01 -8.57
CA GLU A 25 14.01 43.94 -7.83
C GLU A 25 12.59 44.00 -8.41
N GLU A 26 12.44 44.07 -9.73
CA GLU A 26 11.14 44.01 -10.41
C GLU A 26 10.43 42.69 -10.13
N VAL A 27 11.12 41.55 -10.26
CA VAL A 27 10.57 40.24 -9.91
C VAL A 27 10.18 40.20 -8.44
N SER A 28 10.99 40.76 -7.54
CA SER A 28 10.67 40.84 -6.11
C SER A 28 9.44 41.71 -5.82
N GLN A 29 9.27 42.82 -6.53
CA GLN A 29 8.10 43.69 -6.39
C GLN A 29 6.83 43.01 -6.90
N VAL A 30 6.89 42.33 -8.05
CA VAL A 30 5.77 41.55 -8.59
C VAL A 30 5.37 40.45 -7.62
N ILE A 31 6.33 39.68 -7.09
CA ILE A 31 6.07 38.62 -6.10
C ILE A 31 5.41 39.20 -4.84
N ARG A 32 5.93 40.31 -4.30
CA ARG A 32 5.36 41.01 -3.14
C ARG A 32 3.94 41.49 -3.42
N GLN A 33 3.68 42.08 -4.58
CA GLN A 33 2.35 42.54 -4.98
C GLN A 33 1.37 41.38 -5.16
N SER A 34 1.80 40.26 -5.76
CA SER A 34 0.99 39.03 -5.85
C SER A 34 0.77 38.34 -4.49
N SER A 35 1.68 38.50 -3.53
CA SER A 35 1.53 37.93 -2.18
C SER A 35 0.41 38.60 -1.36
N ASN A 36 -0.04 39.79 -1.78
CA ASN A 36 -1.10 40.54 -1.10
C ASN A 36 -2.52 40.10 -1.49
N GLN A 37 -2.71 39.17 -2.45
CA GLN A 37 -4.04 38.81 -2.95
C GLN A 37 -4.62 37.49 -2.42
N THR A 38 -4.01 36.83 -1.45
CA THR A 38 -4.71 35.73 -0.74
C THR A 38 -4.07 35.47 0.61
N LYS A 39 -4.35 36.35 1.59
CA LYS A 39 -4.43 35.84 2.96
C LYS A 39 -5.51 34.78 2.93
N VAL A 40 -5.10 33.51 2.93
CA VAL A 40 -6.00 32.37 3.09
C VAL A 40 -6.90 32.72 4.27
N LYS A 41 -8.21 32.81 4.03
CA LYS A 41 -9.15 33.10 5.11
C LYS A 41 -8.89 32.04 6.17
N LEU A 42 -8.58 32.48 7.39
CA LEU A 42 -8.43 31.59 8.52
C LEU A 42 -9.82 31.04 8.81
N THR A 43 -10.16 29.91 8.19
CA THR A 43 -11.40 29.20 8.48
C THR A 43 -11.18 28.47 9.80
N GLU A 44 -12.12 28.63 10.72
CA GLU A 44 -12.12 27.83 11.93
C GLU A 44 -12.16 26.34 11.56
N PRO A 45 -11.39 25.49 12.26
CA PRO A 45 -11.44 24.07 12.01
C PRO A 45 -12.88 23.57 12.19
N LEU A 46 -13.30 22.68 11.29
CA LEU A 46 -14.62 22.09 11.33
C LEU A 46 -14.83 21.35 12.66
N ASP A 47 -15.93 21.66 13.36
CA ASP A 47 -16.36 20.87 14.50
C ASP A 47 -17.00 19.56 14.01
N TYR A 48 -16.16 18.54 13.88
CA TYR A 48 -16.55 17.21 13.42
C TYR A 48 -17.62 16.57 14.32
N GLU A 49 -17.62 16.83 15.63
CA GLU A 49 -18.60 16.25 16.54
C GLU A 49 -20.00 16.79 16.20
N THR A 50 -20.12 18.11 16.07
CA THR A 50 -21.38 18.76 15.70
C THR A 50 -21.87 18.32 14.31
N VAL A 51 -20.98 18.21 13.33
CA VAL A 51 -21.35 17.78 11.97
C VAL A 51 -21.84 16.34 11.95
N VAL A 52 -21.13 15.44 12.64
CA VAL A 52 -21.52 14.02 12.75
C VAL A 52 -22.87 13.89 13.46
N LEU A 53 -23.10 14.66 14.53
CA LEU A 53 -24.38 14.66 15.24
C LEU A 53 -25.54 15.14 14.37
N LYS A 54 -25.36 16.25 13.63
CA LYS A 54 -26.38 16.80 12.73
C LYS A 54 -26.71 15.85 11.57
N ASN A 55 -25.71 15.16 11.05
CA ASN A 55 -25.83 14.29 9.87
C ASN A 55 -26.06 12.81 10.23
N LYS A 56 -26.30 12.48 11.51
CA LYS A 56 -26.38 11.10 12.00
C LYS A 56 -27.37 10.22 11.22
N THR A 57 -28.53 10.76 10.83
CA THR A 57 -29.53 10.03 10.05
C THR A 57 -29.06 9.73 8.63
N LEU A 58 -28.40 10.69 7.98
CA LEU A 58 -27.83 10.50 6.64
C LEU A 58 -26.71 9.47 6.66
N ILE A 59 -25.80 9.57 7.64
CA ILE A 59 -24.70 8.61 7.84
C ILE A 59 -25.26 7.20 8.10
N ASN A 60 -26.30 7.08 8.93
CA ASN A 60 -26.92 5.79 9.23
C ASN A 60 -27.65 5.18 8.03
N ASN A 61 -28.20 5.99 7.13
CA ASN A 61 -28.92 5.51 5.95
C ASN A 61 -28.03 5.33 4.71
N ASP A 62 -26.73 5.63 4.80
CA ASP A 62 -25.79 5.46 3.70
C ASP A 62 -25.59 3.96 3.37
N PRO A 63 -25.86 3.52 2.11
CA PRO A 63 -25.64 2.13 1.69
C PRO A 63 -24.18 1.64 1.87
N HIS A 64 -23.22 2.56 1.86
CA HIS A 64 -21.79 2.28 1.98
C HIS A 64 -21.22 2.62 3.37
N ARG A 65 -22.07 2.90 4.36
CA ARG A 65 -21.65 3.23 5.74
C ARG A 65 -20.61 2.26 6.31
N GLU A 66 -20.79 0.96 6.06
CA GLU A 66 -19.91 -0.10 6.55
C GLU A 66 -18.48 -0.02 5.98
N LEU A 67 -18.26 0.65 4.85
CA LEU A 67 -16.91 0.90 4.32
C LEU A 67 -16.16 2.00 5.09
N LEU A 68 -16.90 2.86 5.80
CA LEU A 68 -16.35 3.99 6.56
C LEU A 68 -16.17 3.65 8.05
N LEU A 69 -16.93 2.67 8.56
CA LEU A 69 -16.89 2.28 9.95
C LEU A 69 -15.83 1.19 10.19
N PHE A 70 -15.16 1.27 11.34
CA PHE A 70 -14.35 0.16 11.81
C PHE A 70 -15.23 -1.01 12.22
N PRO A 71 -14.83 -2.26 11.93
CA PRO A 71 -15.54 -3.44 12.40
C PRO A 71 -15.65 -3.43 13.93
N HIS A 72 -16.81 -3.81 14.45
CA HIS A 72 -17.06 -3.84 15.89
C HIS A 72 -16.13 -4.79 16.64
N ASP A 73 -15.57 -5.78 15.94
CA ASP A 73 -14.64 -6.79 16.46
C ASP A 73 -13.19 -6.60 16.02
N ASP A 74 -12.84 -5.44 15.43
CA ASP A 74 -11.46 -5.18 15.00
C ASP A 74 -10.50 -5.04 16.18
N LEU A 75 -10.98 -4.53 17.31
CA LEU A 75 -10.17 -4.31 18.50
C LEU A 75 -10.33 -5.45 19.50
N SER A 76 -9.21 -6.00 19.94
CA SER A 76 -9.15 -6.86 21.12
C SER A 76 -8.07 -6.36 22.08
N GLN A 77 -8.43 -6.23 23.35
CA GLN A 77 -7.51 -5.80 24.41
C GLN A 77 -7.01 -7.01 25.18
N SER A 78 -5.70 -7.09 25.36
CA SER A 78 -5.07 -8.05 26.26
C SER A 78 -4.24 -7.32 27.31
N THR A 79 -4.06 -7.94 28.48
CA THR A 79 -3.18 -7.42 29.54
C THR A 79 -2.01 -8.36 29.72
N LEU A 80 -0.81 -7.88 29.43
CA LEU A 80 0.42 -8.66 29.54
C LEU A 80 1.19 -8.29 30.81
N PRO A 81 1.68 -9.27 31.57
CA PRO A 81 2.47 -8.99 32.76
C PRO A 81 3.71 -8.18 32.38
N ARG A 82 3.99 -7.11 33.13
CA ARG A 82 5.19 -6.31 32.91
C ARG A 82 6.42 -7.16 33.24
N ARG A 83 7.36 -7.25 32.31
CA ARG A 83 8.66 -7.88 32.56
C ARG A 83 9.55 -6.92 33.36
N PHE A 84 10.05 -7.41 34.49
CA PHE A 84 11.01 -6.69 35.32
C PHE A 84 12.39 -7.31 35.19
N ARG A 85 13.44 -6.48 35.20
CA ARG A 85 14.84 -6.95 35.23
C ARG A 85 15.18 -7.58 36.60
N THR A 86 14.51 -7.12 37.66
CA THR A 86 14.71 -7.56 39.04
C THR A 86 13.61 -8.54 39.47
N VAL A 87 13.93 -9.42 40.41
CA VAL A 87 12.97 -10.39 40.99
C VAL A 87 11.86 -9.71 41.79
N ARG A 88 12.16 -8.54 42.38
CA ARG A 88 11.21 -7.76 43.19
C ARG A 88 11.05 -6.36 42.61
N SER A 89 9.88 -5.76 42.86
CA SER A 89 9.58 -4.37 42.52
C SER A 89 10.50 -3.42 43.30
N SER A 90 11.00 -2.38 42.63
CA SER A 90 11.70 -1.25 43.29
C SER A 90 10.72 -0.25 43.93
N VAL A 91 9.45 -0.31 43.56
CA VAL A 91 8.40 0.54 44.10
C VAL A 91 7.88 -0.09 45.40
N PRO A 92 7.96 0.63 46.55
CA PRO A 92 7.41 0.15 47.82
C PRO A 92 5.91 -0.09 47.75
N GLN A 93 5.40 -1.07 48.52
CA GLN A 93 3.99 -1.40 48.53
C GLN A 93 3.11 -0.26 49.07
N SER A 94 3.65 0.57 49.98
CA SER A 94 2.96 1.74 50.55
C SER A 94 3.01 2.99 49.67
N ALA A 95 3.83 2.99 48.61
CA ALA A 95 4.13 4.20 47.84
C ALA A 95 2.88 4.91 47.28
N LEU A 96 1.85 4.15 46.90
CA LEU A 96 0.61 4.72 46.38
C LEU A 96 -0.21 5.43 47.46
N ASN A 97 -0.19 4.92 48.69
CA ASN A 97 -0.90 5.49 49.84
C ASN A 97 -0.14 6.71 50.40
N ASP A 98 1.19 6.64 50.40
CA ASP A 98 2.07 7.70 50.90
C ASP A 98 2.13 8.89 49.94
N ALA A 99 1.87 8.67 48.64
CA ALA A 99 1.84 9.71 47.64
C ALA A 99 0.67 10.68 47.87
N THR A 100 0.96 11.97 48.02
CA THR A 100 -0.05 13.02 48.15
C THR A 100 -0.41 13.63 46.79
N SER A 101 0.58 13.81 45.92
CA SER A 101 0.40 14.37 44.58
C SER A 101 -0.27 13.39 43.61
N LEU A 102 -1.30 13.86 42.89
CA LEU A 102 -1.97 13.08 41.85
C LEU A 102 -1.00 12.64 40.75
N LEU A 103 -0.03 13.48 40.40
CA LEU A 103 0.97 13.14 39.39
C LEU A 103 1.83 11.95 39.85
N VAL A 104 2.21 11.91 41.13
CA VAL A 104 3.02 10.83 41.68
C VAL A 104 2.22 9.52 41.71
N LYS A 105 0.92 9.57 42.01
CA LYS A 105 0.02 8.41 41.90
C LYS A 105 -0.06 7.90 40.44
N GLU A 106 -0.29 8.82 39.49
CA GLU A 106 0.05 8.77 38.05
C GLU A 106 1.22 7.86 37.72
N CYS A 107 2.40 8.34 38.11
CA CYS A 107 3.66 7.71 37.82
C CYS A 107 3.72 6.31 38.44
N ILE A 108 3.35 6.16 39.71
CA ILE A 108 3.39 4.86 40.40
C ILE A 108 2.56 3.83 39.64
N LYS A 109 1.29 4.14 39.32
CA LYS A 109 0.43 3.22 38.55
C LYS A 109 1.03 2.91 37.18
N THR A 110 1.56 3.91 36.49
CA THR A 110 2.15 3.74 35.15
C THR A 110 3.38 2.82 35.17
N TYR A 111 4.19 2.87 36.22
CA TYR A 111 5.39 2.05 36.34
C TYR A 111 5.14 0.64 36.89
N THR A 112 4.09 0.46 37.70
CA THR A 112 3.77 -0.83 38.31
C THR A 112 2.74 -1.65 37.52
N ASN A 113 1.86 -1.00 36.75
CA ASN A 113 0.83 -1.71 36.01
C ASN A 113 1.40 -2.55 34.87
N ASN A 114 0.67 -3.63 34.60
CA ASN A 114 0.83 -4.48 33.43
C ASN A 114 0.64 -3.69 32.13
N TRP A 115 1.16 -4.22 31.03
CA TRP A 115 0.99 -3.63 29.71
C TRP A 115 -0.42 -3.92 29.21
N HIS A 116 -1.15 -2.88 28.83
CA HIS A 116 -2.37 -3.04 28.05
C HIS A 116 -2.00 -3.02 26.57
N VAL A 117 -2.21 -4.14 25.89
CA VAL A 117 -1.90 -4.31 24.48
C VAL A 117 -3.20 -4.35 23.69
N ILE A 118 -3.26 -3.54 22.64
CA ILE A 118 -4.37 -3.51 21.70
C ILE A 118 -3.96 -4.30 20.46
N HIS A 119 -4.78 -5.28 20.10
CA HIS A 119 -4.62 -6.11 18.91
C HIS A 119 -5.71 -5.75 17.90
N PHE A 120 -5.27 -5.45 16.68
CA PHE A 120 -6.12 -5.16 15.54
C PHE A 120 -6.30 -6.44 14.72
N LYS A 121 -7.48 -7.05 14.82
CA LYS A 121 -7.82 -8.33 14.20
C LYS A 121 -7.62 -8.28 12.69
N TYR A 122 -7.97 -7.16 12.05
CA TYR A 122 -7.89 -7.00 10.60
C TYR A 122 -6.69 -6.15 10.15
N ASN A 123 -5.65 -6.01 10.99
CA ASN A 123 -4.46 -5.22 10.65
C ASN A 123 -3.81 -5.65 9.32
N ALA A 124 -3.84 -6.94 8.99
CA ALA A 124 -3.31 -7.48 7.74
C ALA A 124 -4.00 -6.91 6.49
N TYR A 125 -5.20 -6.34 6.62
CA TYR A 125 -5.98 -5.75 5.54
C TYR A 125 -5.82 -4.22 5.45
N SER A 126 -5.05 -3.59 6.34
CA SER A 126 -4.87 -2.13 6.39
C SER A 126 -3.91 -1.56 5.33
N GLY A 127 -3.21 -2.44 4.60
CA GLY A 127 -2.16 -2.08 3.65
C GLY A 127 -2.63 -1.93 2.20
N SER A 128 -1.66 -1.88 1.27
CA SER A 128 -1.95 -1.89 -0.16
C SER A 128 -2.69 -3.18 -0.56
N TYR A 129 -3.58 -3.11 -1.55
CA TYR A 129 -4.27 -4.31 -2.07
C TYR A 129 -3.30 -5.44 -2.48
N ARG A 130 -2.06 -5.10 -2.84
CA ARG A 130 -1.00 -6.06 -3.21
C ARG A 130 -0.47 -6.86 -2.02
N GLN A 131 -0.62 -6.34 -0.81
CA GLN A 131 -0.16 -6.92 0.46
C GLN A 131 -1.26 -7.68 1.19
N LEU A 132 -2.47 -7.71 0.65
CA LEU A 132 -3.58 -8.45 1.24
C LEU A 132 -3.22 -9.94 1.35
N PRO A 133 -3.58 -10.60 2.47
CA PRO A 133 -3.45 -12.03 2.59
C PRO A 133 -4.12 -12.70 1.39
N LYS A 134 -3.34 -13.35 0.54
CA LYS A 134 -3.89 -14.17 -0.55
C LYS A 134 -4.54 -15.38 0.11
N LEU A 135 -5.86 -15.52 -0.04
CA LEU A 135 -6.50 -16.80 0.21
C LEU A 135 -5.72 -17.81 -0.62
N LYS A 136 -5.18 -18.85 0.02
CA LYS A 136 -4.63 -19.98 -0.72
C LYS A 136 -5.80 -20.49 -1.56
N LYS A 137 -5.79 -20.23 -2.86
CA LYS A 137 -6.60 -21.02 -3.77
C LYS A 137 -6.11 -22.43 -3.51
N GLU A 138 -6.95 -23.27 -2.92
CA GLU A 138 -6.80 -24.69 -3.17
C GLU A 138 -6.74 -24.78 -4.69
N GLU A 139 -5.66 -25.35 -5.21
CA GLU A 139 -5.56 -25.61 -6.63
C GLU A 139 -6.71 -26.59 -6.91
N ASP A 140 -7.85 -26.06 -7.36
CA ASP A 140 -8.89 -26.84 -7.99
C ASP A 140 -8.20 -27.49 -9.18
N VAL A 141 -7.73 -28.72 -8.98
CA VAL A 141 -7.20 -29.57 -10.03
C VAL A 141 -8.38 -29.79 -10.95
N LEU A 142 -8.46 -28.96 -11.99
CA LEU A 142 -9.46 -29.09 -13.03
C LEU A 142 -9.44 -30.54 -13.52
N PRO A 143 -10.58 -31.26 -13.52
CA PRO A 143 -10.61 -32.64 -13.95
C PRO A 143 -10.03 -32.77 -15.36
N GLU A 144 -9.07 -33.67 -15.52
CA GLU A 144 -8.46 -33.97 -16.81
C GLU A 144 -9.55 -34.40 -17.80
N HIS A 145 -9.88 -33.52 -18.75
CA HIS A 145 -10.83 -33.84 -19.80
C HIS A 145 -10.13 -34.64 -20.88
N THR A 146 -10.51 -35.91 -21.01
CA THR A 146 -10.16 -36.75 -22.15
C THR A 146 -11.27 -36.60 -23.18
N PHE A 147 -10.93 -36.24 -24.41
CA PHE A 147 -11.87 -36.21 -25.54
C PHE A 147 -11.62 -37.45 -26.39
N GLU A 148 -12.66 -38.23 -26.62
CA GLU A 148 -12.66 -39.30 -27.62
C GLU A 148 -12.81 -38.63 -29.00
N ILE A 149 -11.98 -39.03 -29.97
CA ILE A 149 -12.04 -38.49 -31.33
C ILE A 149 -12.83 -39.49 -32.18
N ASP A 150 -14.07 -39.16 -32.51
CA ASP A 150 -14.98 -39.97 -33.37
C ASP A 150 -14.60 -39.95 -34.86
N ALA A 151 -13.31 -39.86 -35.18
CA ALA A 151 -12.85 -39.97 -36.55
C ALA A 151 -12.99 -41.44 -36.98
N GLU A 152 -14.13 -41.78 -37.59
CA GLU A 152 -14.27 -42.97 -38.40
C GLU A 152 -13.17 -42.92 -39.47
N ILE A 153 -12.10 -43.69 -39.29
CA ILE A 153 -11.09 -43.89 -40.32
C ILE A 153 -11.74 -44.79 -41.37
N GLU A 154 -12.46 -44.18 -42.29
CA GLU A 154 -12.92 -44.84 -43.49
C GLU A 154 -11.69 -45.09 -44.37
N GLY A 155 -11.02 -46.21 -44.13
CA GLY A 155 -9.82 -46.59 -44.84
C GLY A 155 -9.07 -47.68 -44.08
N LYS A 156 -9.27 -48.93 -44.51
CA LYS A 156 -8.36 -50.04 -44.26
C LYS A 156 -6.91 -49.54 -44.41
N ASP A 157 -6.16 -49.55 -43.32
CA ASP A 157 -4.72 -49.80 -43.23
C ASP A 157 -4.34 -49.74 -41.74
N GLU A 158 -4.41 -50.90 -41.06
CA GLU A 158 -4.17 -51.06 -39.62
C GLU A 158 -2.70 -50.77 -39.19
N GLU A 159 -1.80 -50.47 -40.13
CA GLU A 159 -0.41 -50.07 -39.84
C GLU A 159 -0.16 -48.55 -39.83
N ALA A 160 -1.16 -47.73 -40.18
CA ALA A 160 -1.00 -46.27 -40.21
C ALA A 160 -1.25 -45.59 -38.84
N GLN A 161 -1.94 -46.24 -37.90
CA GLN A 161 -2.27 -45.66 -36.60
C GLN A 161 -1.07 -45.60 -35.65
N THR A 162 -0.21 -46.62 -35.64
CA THR A 162 0.98 -46.68 -34.77
C THR A 162 2.14 -45.82 -35.28
N ASN A 163 2.19 -45.53 -36.59
CA ASN A 163 3.26 -44.74 -37.20
C ASN A 163 3.05 -43.21 -37.12
N ARG A 164 1.84 -42.71 -36.86
CA ARG A 164 1.59 -41.26 -36.78
C ARG A 164 1.84 -40.64 -35.40
N LEU A 165 1.77 -41.43 -34.33
CA LEU A 165 2.11 -40.97 -32.97
C LEU A 165 3.62 -41.02 -32.70
N THR A 166 4.37 -41.84 -33.44
CA THR A 166 5.82 -42.04 -33.22
C THR A 166 6.70 -41.07 -34.00
N HIS A 167 6.18 -40.37 -35.01
CA HIS A 167 7.00 -39.53 -35.89
C HIS A 167 6.88 -38.01 -35.69
N VAL A 168 6.07 -37.54 -34.72
CA VAL A 168 6.04 -36.13 -34.33
C VAL A 168 6.33 -36.07 -32.84
N HIS A 169 7.54 -35.63 -32.48
CA HIS A 169 7.99 -35.44 -31.10
C HIS A 169 7.21 -34.32 -30.41
N VAL A 170 5.91 -34.52 -30.15
CA VAL A 170 5.07 -33.56 -29.44
C VAL A 170 5.59 -33.44 -28.02
N THR A 171 5.99 -32.23 -27.62
CA THR A 171 6.53 -31.95 -26.30
C THR A 171 5.54 -31.12 -25.50
N LYS A 172 5.30 -31.52 -24.25
CA LYS A 172 4.36 -30.87 -23.34
C LYS A 172 5.12 -29.84 -22.48
N GLN A 173 4.72 -28.57 -22.57
CA GLN A 173 5.18 -27.52 -21.66
C GLN A 173 3.98 -26.95 -20.89
N GLY A 174 3.83 -27.37 -19.63
CA GLY A 174 2.65 -27.05 -18.83
C GLY A 174 1.39 -27.62 -19.46
N TRP A 175 0.45 -26.74 -19.83
CA TRP A 175 -0.84 -27.08 -20.46
C TRP A 175 -0.80 -27.05 -22.00
N LEU A 176 0.32 -26.63 -22.59
CA LEU A 176 0.45 -26.48 -24.04
C LEU A 176 1.16 -27.71 -24.63
N TYR A 177 0.49 -28.35 -25.58
CA TYR A 177 1.13 -29.34 -26.45
C TYR A 177 1.72 -28.60 -27.66
N LYS A 178 3.05 -28.64 -27.77
CA LYS A 178 3.77 -27.99 -28.86
C LYS A 178 4.27 -29.05 -29.84
N MET A 179 3.93 -28.89 -31.10
CA MET A 179 4.57 -29.64 -32.19
C MET A 179 5.99 -29.11 -32.39
N PRO A 180 6.98 -29.95 -32.70
CA PRO A 180 8.30 -29.48 -33.08
C PRO A 180 8.17 -28.43 -34.18
N ASP A 181 8.75 -27.25 -33.98
CA ASP A 181 8.79 -26.23 -35.03
C ASP A 181 9.68 -26.80 -36.14
N GLY A 182 9.09 -27.20 -37.26
CA GLY A 182 9.78 -27.79 -38.41
C GLY A 182 10.67 -26.78 -39.13
N ARG A 183 11.76 -26.36 -38.49
CA ARG A 183 12.86 -25.64 -39.13
C ARG A 183 14.00 -26.63 -39.36
N GLU A 184 13.96 -27.30 -40.50
CA GLU A 184 15.20 -27.78 -41.11
C GLU A 184 15.88 -26.55 -41.72
N GLU A 185 17.01 -26.13 -41.14
CA GLU A 185 17.96 -25.26 -41.83
C GLU A 185 18.69 -26.09 -42.89
N THR A 186 18.49 -25.72 -44.15
CA THR A 186 19.45 -25.95 -45.24
C THR A 186 19.62 -24.66 -46.02
#